data_AF-A0A433ZZJ9-F1
#
_entry.id   AF-A0A433ZZJ9-F1
#
_cell.length_a   1.000
_cell.length_b   1.000
_cell.length_c   1.000
_cell.angle_alpha   90.00
_cell.angle_beta   90.00
_cell.angle_gamma   90.00
#
_symmetry.space_group_name_H-M   'P 1'
#
loop_
_entity.id
_entity.type
_entity.pdbx_description
1 polymer ?
#
loop_
_entity_poly.entity_id
_entity_poly.type
_entity_poly.pdbx_seq_one_letter_code
_entity_poly.pdbx_strand_id
1 'polypeptide(L)'
;DQINKQRSGHIITIEDPVETLIPQRKCIITQREVGFDGDVDSYYLGALDALRERPDVIVIGEIRDAQTALEALALAESGPLVFASLHARSPELGRQQL
;
A
#
# COMPACT_ATOMS: atom_id res chain seq x y z
N ASP A 1 12.52 -1.64 1.89
CA ASP A 1 13.93 -1.21 1.98
C ASP A 1 14.79 -1.57 0.76
N GLN A 2 14.89 -2.85 0.36
CA GLN A 2 15.70 -3.29 -0.80
C GLN A 2 15.44 -2.50 -2.10
N ILE A 3 14.17 -2.32 -2.48
CA ILE A 3 13.77 -1.58 -3.70
C ILE A 3 14.31 -0.14 -3.65
N ASN A 4 14.06 0.59 -2.55
CA ASN A 4 14.53 1.96 -2.34
C ASN A 4 16.07 2.09 -2.34
N LYS A 5 16.82 1.03 -2.00
CA LYS A 5 18.30 1.04 -2.06
C LYS A 5 18.85 0.74 -3.45
N GLN A 6 18.16 -0.07 -4.24
CA GLN A 6 18.71 -0.64 -5.47
C GLN A 6 18.17 -0.01 -6.74
N ARG A 7 16.90 0.41 -6.75
CA ARG A 7 16.17 0.88 -7.93
C ARG A 7 15.73 2.34 -7.75
N SER A 8 15.62 3.05 -8.86
CA SER A 8 14.94 4.35 -8.90
C SER A 8 13.48 4.14 -9.26
N GLY A 9 12.60 4.90 -8.64
CA GLY A 9 11.15 4.80 -8.84
C GLY A 9 10.37 5.54 -7.77
N HIS A 10 9.06 5.35 -7.78
CA HIS A 10 8.13 5.93 -6.82
C HIS A 10 7.46 4.84 -5.98
N ILE A 11 7.67 4.89 -4.67
CA ILE A 11 7.03 4.00 -3.70
C ILE A 11 6.01 4.82 -2.91
N ILE A 12 4.76 4.37 -2.94
CA ILE A 12 3.69 4.95 -2.12
C ILE A 12 3.29 3.93 -1.07
N THR A 13 3.21 4.36 0.20
CA THR A 13 2.64 3.56 1.28
C THR A 13 1.32 4.17 1.75
N ILE A 14 0.36 3.32 2.11
CA ILE A 14 -0.93 3.69 2.66
C ILE A 14 -1.11 2.87 3.94
N GLU A 15 -1.11 3.53 5.09
CA GLU A 15 -0.95 2.93 6.43
C GLU A 15 -1.97 3.53 7.42
N ASP A 16 -2.25 2.84 8.53
CA ASP A 16 -3.16 3.28 9.60
C ASP A 16 -2.66 2.81 10.97
N PRO A 17 -1.90 3.62 11.73
CA PRO A 17 -1.19 4.84 11.31
C PRO A 17 0.17 4.52 10.65
N VAL A 18 0.90 5.53 10.18
CA VAL A 18 2.28 5.36 9.70
C VAL A 18 3.20 5.05 10.89
N GLU A 19 3.80 3.86 10.92
CA GLU A 19 4.61 3.42 12.08
C GLU A 19 6.00 4.05 12.12
N THR A 20 6.63 4.24 10.96
CA THR A 20 8.00 4.74 10.85
C THR A 20 8.21 5.47 9.53
N LEU A 21 8.88 6.62 9.60
CA LEU A 21 9.26 7.36 8.41
C LEU A 21 10.38 6.65 7.65
N ILE A 22 10.13 6.37 6.37
CA ILE A 22 11.06 5.72 5.46
C ILE A 22 11.91 6.81 4.80
N PRO A 23 13.23 6.84 5.04
CA PRO A 23 14.08 7.84 4.40
C PRO A 23 14.16 7.60 2.89
N GLN A 24 14.03 8.69 2.13
CA GLN A 24 14.24 8.66 0.69
C GLN A 24 15.69 8.30 0.36
N ARG A 25 15.88 7.45 -0.65
CA ARG A 25 17.21 7.07 -1.16
C ARG A 25 17.21 7.14 -2.68
N LYS A 26 17.09 6.01 -3.38
CA LYS A 26 16.96 6.00 -4.84
C LYS A 26 15.52 6.18 -5.30
N CYS A 27 14.55 5.85 -4.45
CA CYS A 27 13.14 6.07 -4.72
C CYS A 27 12.65 7.36 -4.08
N ILE A 28 11.69 7.99 -4.76
CA ILE A 28 10.75 8.93 -4.14
C ILE A 28 9.85 8.08 -3.24
N ILE A 29 9.68 8.52 -2.00
CA ILE A 29 8.81 7.86 -1.03
C ILE A 29 7.73 8.84 -0.62
N THR A 30 6.48 8.40 -0.74
CA THR A 30 5.28 9.09 -0.25
C THR A 30 4.59 8.14 0.72
N GLN A 31 4.43 8.55 1.97
CA GLN A 31 3.71 7.77 2.98
C GLN A 31 2.42 8.51 3.30
N ARG A 32 1.30 7.78 3.29
CA ARG A 32 -0.03 8.34 3.54
C ARG A 32 -0.63 7.64 4.74
N GLU A 33 -1.07 8.44 5.69
CA GLU A 33 -1.82 7.96 6.84
C GLU A 33 -3.32 8.00 6.55
N VAL A 34 -4.02 6.90 6.84
CA VAL A 34 -5.47 6.82 6.80
C VAL A 34 -6.03 7.29 8.14
N GLY A 35 -7.08 8.11 8.10
CA GLY A 35 -7.80 8.52 9.30
C GLY A 35 -8.30 9.96 9.22
N PHE A 36 -9.08 10.38 10.23
CA PHE A 36 -9.65 11.72 10.28
C PHE A 36 -8.58 12.84 10.31
N ASP A 37 -7.49 12.59 11.03
CA ASP A 37 -6.34 13.50 11.11
C ASP A 37 -5.22 13.11 10.12
N GLY A 38 -5.48 12.13 9.24
CA GLY A 38 -4.51 11.60 8.27
C GLY A 38 -4.53 12.36 6.93
N ASP A 39 -3.75 11.85 5.97
CA ASP A 39 -3.67 12.40 4.61
C ASP A 39 -4.86 11.98 3.74
N VAL A 40 -5.48 10.84 4.06
CA VAL A 40 -6.55 10.24 3.26
C VAL A 40 -7.64 9.65 4.15
N ASP A 41 -8.89 9.75 3.72
CA ASP A 41 -10.03 9.28 4.54
C ASP A 41 -10.16 7.75 4.58
N SER A 42 -9.55 7.03 3.62
CA SER A 42 -9.61 5.57 3.54
C SER A 42 -8.50 4.99 2.67
N TYR A 43 -8.25 3.68 2.82
CA TYR A 43 -7.36 2.93 1.93
C TYR A 43 -7.77 3.07 0.45
N TYR A 44 -9.07 3.06 0.15
CA TYR A 44 -9.60 3.22 -1.20
C TYR A 44 -9.19 4.54 -1.85
N LEU A 45 -9.45 5.64 -1.16
CA LEU A 45 -9.14 6.97 -1.70
C LEU A 45 -7.62 7.15 -1.81
N GLY A 46 -6.88 6.66 -0.82
CA GLY A 46 -5.42 6.60 -0.89
C GLY A 46 -4.92 5.82 -2.10
N ALA A 47 -5.52 4.66 -2.40
CA ALA A 47 -5.17 3.82 -3.53
C ALA A 47 -5.45 4.50 -4.87
N LEU A 48 -6.64 5.09 -5.03
CA LEU A 48 -7.02 5.82 -6.25
C LEU A 48 -6.11 7.01 -6.52
N ASP A 49 -5.81 7.80 -5.48
CA ASP A 49 -4.93 8.95 -5.61
C ASP A 49 -3.49 8.51 -5.89
N ALA A 50 -3.05 7.38 -5.33
CA ALA A 50 -1.72 6.83 -5.61
C ALA A 50 -1.54 6.56 -7.11
N LEU A 51 -2.54 5.99 -7.80
CA LEU A 51 -2.44 5.69 -9.24
C LEU A 51 -2.17 6.93 -10.10
N ARG A 52 -2.67 8.11 -9.71
CA ARG A 52 -2.46 9.37 -10.44
C ARG A 52 -1.01 9.85 -10.36
N GLU A 53 -0.27 9.40 -9.35
CA GLU A 53 1.14 9.73 -9.15
C GLU A 53 2.10 8.74 -9.83
N ARG A 54 1.56 7.82 -10.65
CA ARG A 54 2.31 6.82 -11.41
C ARG A 54 3.32 6.05 -10.54
N PRO A 55 2.85 5.31 -9.52
CA PRO A 55 3.72 4.61 -8.60
C PRO A 55 4.32 3.38 -9.30
N ASP A 56 5.57 3.06 -8.97
CA ASP A 56 6.18 1.78 -9.35
C ASP A 56 5.85 0.69 -8.34
N VAL A 57 5.69 1.08 -7.07
CA VAL A 57 5.35 0.19 -5.96
C VAL A 57 4.29 0.85 -5.09
N ILE A 58 3.25 0.10 -4.73
CA ILE A 58 2.28 0.48 -3.71
C ILE A 58 2.38 -0.51 -2.55
N VAL A 59 2.45 0.02 -1.33
CA VAL A 59 2.37 -0.77 -0.10
C VAL A 59 1.07 -0.39 0.60
N ILE A 60 0.15 -1.33 0.68
CA ILE A 60 -1.04 -1.22 1.52
C ILE A 60 -0.68 -1.88 2.86
N GLY A 61 -1.08 -1.27 3.97
CA GLY A 61 -0.86 -1.79 5.31
C GLY A 61 -1.53 -3.16 5.56
N GLU A 62 -2.38 -3.25 6.56
CA GLU A 62 -3.11 -4.47 6.89
C GLU A 62 -4.48 -4.48 6.20
N ILE A 63 -4.72 -5.47 5.35
CA ILE A 63 -6.06 -5.75 4.80
C ILE A 63 -6.91 -6.34 5.93
N ARG A 64 -7.94 -5.62 6.36
CA ARG A 64 -8.87 -6.03 7.43
C ARG A 64 -10.25 -6.40 6.95
N ASP A 65 -10.58 -6.06 5.70
CA ASP A 65 -11.88 -6.29 5.09
C ASP A 65 -11.74 -6.62 3.59
N ALA A 66 -12.79 -7.23 3.05
CA ALA A 66 -12.86 -7.66 1.66
C ALA A 66 -12.84 -6.47 0.68
N GLN A 67 -13.29 -5.30 1.10
CA GLN A 67 -13.27 -4.12 0.24
C GLN A 67 -11.82 -3.69 -0.03
N THR A 68 -11.01 -3.53 1.02
CA THR A 68 -9.58 -3.20 0.92
C THR A 68 -8.82 -4.27 0.12
N ALA A 69 -9.21 -5.54 0.27
CA ALA A 69 -8.66 -6.65 -0.52
C ALA A 69 -8.91 -6.50 -2.03
N LEU A 70 -10.16 -6.24 -2.41
CA LEU A 70 -10.53 -6.03 -3.82
C LEU A 70 -9.82 -4.83 -4.42
N GLU A 71 -9.64 -3.77 -3.63
CA GLU A 71 -8.92 -2.57 -4.05
C GLU A 71 -7.42 -2.84 -4.27
N ALA A 72 -6.79 -3.58 -3.35
CA ALA A 72 -5.41 -4.03 -3.50
C ALA A 72 -5.22 -4.85 -4.78
N LEU A 73 -6.17 -5.72 -5.10
CA LEU A 73 -6.17 -6.53 -6.31
C LEU A 73 -6.32 -5.65 -7.57
N ALA A 74 -7.27 -4.73 -7.58
CA ALA A 74 -7.48 -3.80 -8.70
C ALA A 74 -6.24 -2.94 -8.96
N LEU A 75 -5.55 -2.49 -7.91
CA LEU A 75 -4.28 -1.79 -8.03
C LEU A 75 -3.22 -2.68 -8.68
N ALA A 76 -3.10 -3.94 -8.25
CA ALA A 76 -2.11 -4.86 -8.80
C ALA A 76 -2.34 -5.15 -10.29
N GLU A 77 -3.61 -5.19 -10.73
CA GLU A 77 -3.95 -5.35 -12.15
C GLU A 77 -3.58 -4.13 -13.00
N SER A 78 -3.49 -2.94 -12.39
CA SER A 78 -3.21 -1.69 -13.11
C SER A 78 -1.73 -1.46 -13.44
N GLY A 79 -0.83 -2.33 -12.97
CA GLY A 79 0.60 -2.30 -13.31
C GLY A 79 1.62 -2.14 -12.17
N PRO A 80 1.39 -1.38 -11.08
CA PRO A 80 2.39 -1.25 -10.02
C PRO A 80 2.60 -2.59 -9.29
N LEU A 81 3.79 -2.75 -8.70
CA LEU A 81 4.03 -3.85 -7.76
C LEU A 81 3.32 -3.54 -6.45
N VAL A 82 2.32 -4.34 -6.08
CA VAL A 82 1.55 -4.15 -4.85
C VAL A 82 2.02 -5.11 -3.76
N PHE A 83 2.32 -4.57 -2.59
CA PHE A 83 2.48 -5.32 -1.35
C PHE A 83 1.31 -5.02 -0.42
N ALA A 84 0.81 -6.06 0.25
CA ALA A 84 -0.15 -5.92 1.32
C ALA A 84 0.11 -6.98 2.39
N SER A 85 -0.26 -6.68 3.62
CA SER A 85 -0.27 -7.67 4.71
C SER A 85 -1.70 -8.09 5.03
N LEU A 86 -1.87 -9.32 5.50
CA LEU A 86 -3.15 -9.88 5.91
C LEU A 86 -2.95 -10.67 7.20
N HIS A 87 -3.87 -10.51 8.15
CA HIS A 87 -3.83 -11.29 9.39
C HIS A 87 -4.45 -12.68 9.18
N ALA A 88 -3.65 -13.58 8.62
CA ALA A 88 -4.03 -14.96 8.39
C ALA A 88 -3.15 -15.94 9.16
N ARG A 89 -3.77 -16.95 9.79
CA ARG A 89 -3.06 -18.02 10.51
C ARG A 89 -2.41 -19.04 9.56
N SER A 90 -2.87 -19.09 8.31
CA SER A 90 -2.28 -19.90 7.23
C SER A 90 -2.61 -19.27 5.88
N PRO A 91 -1.86 -19.61 4.81
CA PRO A 91 -2.18 -19.14 3.45
C PRO A 91 -3.59 -19.54 3.00
N GLU A 92 -4.06 -20.72 3.39
CA GLU A 92 -5.38 -21.25 3.05
C GLU A 92 -6.50 -20.44 3.72
N LEU A 93 -6.32 -20.10 5.00
CA LEU A 93 -7.27 -19.25 5.72
C LEU A 93 -7.24 -17.81 5.22
N GLY A 94 -6.07 -17.31 4.80
CA GLY A 94 -5.95 -15.99 4.18
C GLY A 94 -6.78 -15.88 2.90
N ARG A 95 -6.78 -16.93 2.07
CA ARG A 95 -7.62 -16.98 0.85
C ARG A 95 -9.12 -16.99 1.14
N GLN A 96 -9.56 -17.37 2.35
CA GLN A 96 -10.97 -17.34 2.73
C GLN A 96 -11.41 -15.97 3.29
N GLN A 97 -10.46 -15.10 3.62
CA GLN A 97 -10.72 -13.74 4.11
C GLN A 97 -10.75 -12.70 3.00
N LEU A 98 -10.20 -13.05 1.83
CA LEU A 98 -10.36 -12.32 0.56
C LEU A 98 -11.69 -12.72 -0.10
#